data_AF-A0A396NHZ6-F1
#
_entry.id   AF-A0A396NHZ6-F1
#
_cell.length_a   1.000
_cell.length_b   1.000
_cell.length_c   1.000
_cell.angle_alpha   90.00
_cell.angle_beta   90.00
_cell.angle_gamma   90.00
#
_symmetry.space_group_name_H-M   'P 1'
#
loop_
_entity.id
_entity.type
_entity.pdbx_description
1 polymer ?
#
loop_
_entity_poly.entity_id
_entity_poly.type
_entity_poly.pdbx_seq_one_letter_code
_entity_poly.pdbx_strand_id
1 'polypeptide(L)'
;MNAINWKKLLLPNIPYLLFVYLFDKVGQAVRLTPGADLSGKVLSLGEGFSMAFANPLPSLAPMDLLIGIFGAVFIRLIVYVKGKNAKKYRKGVEYGSARWGTAEDIKPYTDPVFQNNVLLTQTERLTMNSRPKQPKYARNKNILVIGGSGSGKTRFFVKPNLMQMHSSYVVTDPKGTVLVECGKLLQRGGYRIKVLNTINFKKSMKYNPFAYLRSEKDILKLVNTLIANTKGDGEKAGEDFWVKSERLFYCALIGYIWYEAPEEEKNFTTLLEMINASEAREDDPEFQSPVDLMFERLEEKDPEHFAVRQYKKFLLSAGKTRSSILISCGARLAPFDIKELRDLMETDEMELDTIGDRKTALFVIISDTDDTFNFVVSILYTQLFNLLCDKADDEYGGRLPVHVRCLLDEFANIGQIPKFEKLIATIRSREISASIILQSQSQLKAIYKDNADTIVGNCDTTLFLGGKEKTTLKEMSEILGKETIDSFNTSENRGREVSHGLNYQKLGKQLMTEDEIAVMDGGKCILQLRGVRPFFSDKYDITKHPNYKYLSDYDKKNTFDMEKHLRRRPALVKPDEPFDYYEISEADLQEDTDHE
;
A
#
# COMPACT_ATOMS: atom_id res chain seq x y z
N MET A 1 50.65 -9.39 -34.39
CA MET A 1 50.29 -8.23 -35.25
C MET A 1 48.78 -8.25 -35.44
N ASN A 2 48.06 -7.28 -34.89
CA ASN A 2 46.59 -7.23 -34.99
C ASN A 2 46.19 -6.97 -36.45
N ALA A 3 45.38 -7.86 -37.03
CA ALA A 3 44.83 -7.68 -38.36
C ALA A 3 43.99 -6.39 -38.39
N ILE A 4 44.43 -5.41 -39.16
CA ILE A 4 43.72 -4.14 -39.34
C ILE A 4 42.35 -4.47 -39.92
N ASN A 5 41.29 -4.18 -39.15
CA ASN A 5 39.93 -4.39 -39.61
C ASN A 5 39.54 -3.25 -40.56
N TRP A 6 39.91 -3.41 -41.84
CA TRP A 6 39.73 -2.43 -42.90
C TRP A 6 38.27 -1.96 -43.06
N LYS A 7 37.28 -2.82 -42.79
CA LYS A 7 35.86 -2.43 -42.83
C LYS A 7 35.53 -1.35 -41.80
N LYS A 8 36.10 -1.42 -40.59
CA LYS A 8 35.85 -0.46 -39.51
C LYS A 8 36.51 0.90 -39.75
N LEU A 9 37.55 0.93 -40.60
CA LEU A 9 38.32 2.14 -40.93
C LEU A 9 37.83 2.81 -42.22
N LEU A 10 37.37 2.04 -43.20
CA LEU A 10 36.90 2.57 -44.49
C LEU A 10 35.45 3.05 -44.43
N LEU A 11 34.54 2.26 -43.83
CA LEU A 11 33.10 2.55 -43.87
C LEU A 11 32.71 3.94 -43.30
N PRO A 12 33.31 4.43 -42.20
CA PRO A 12 33.01 5.77 -41.68
C PRO A 12 33.59 6.91 -42.53
N ASN A 13 34.58 6.61 -43.38
CA ASN A 13 35.30 7.60 -44.18
C ASN A 13 34.77 7.72 -45.62
N ILE A 14 33.95 6.76 -46.09
CA ILE A 14 33.34 6.75 -47.43
C ILE A 14 32.54 8.04 -47.73
N PRO A 15 31.71 8.59 -46.83
CA PRO A 15 30.97 9.83 -47.10
C PRO A 15 31.89 11.03 -47.35
N TYR A 16 33.12 11.02 -46.82
CA TYR A 16 34.08 12.10 -47.04
C TYR A 16 34.70 12.06 -48.43
N LEU A 17 34.69 10.92 -49.14
CA LEU A 17 35.08 10.85 -50.54
C LEU A 17 34.13 11.66 -51.45
N LEU A 18 32.85 11.73 -51.08
CA LEU A 18 31.88 12.58 -51.77
C LEU A 18 32.19 14.08 -51.54
N PHE A 19 32.65 14.44 -50.35
CA PHE A 19 33.14 15.81 -50.09
C PHE A 19 34.44 16.09 -50.84
N VAL A 20 35.38 15.13 -50.94
CA VAL A 20 36.58 15.29 -51.78
C VAL A 20 36.19 15.61 -53.22
N TYR A 21 35.24 14.86 -53.78
CA TYR A 21 34.73 15.10 -55.12
C TYR A 21 34.05 16.47 -55.27
N LEU A 22 33.17 16.86 -54.33
CA LEU A 22 32.48 18.15 -54.40
C LEU A 22 33.43 19.34 -54.29
N PHE A 23 34.40 19.30 -53.37
CA PHE A 23 35.39 20.37 -53.22
C PHE A 23 36.41 20.38 -54.37
N ASP A 24 36.74 19.22 -54.95
CA ASP A 24 37.51 19.12 -56.19
C ASP A 24 36.79 19.81 -57.36
N LYS A 25 35.48 19.60 -57.50
CA LYS A 25 34.65 20.30 -58.50
C LYS A 25 34.57 21.80 -58.28
N VAL A 26 34.58 22.27 -57.04
CA VAL A 26 34.67 23.70 -56.72
C VAL A 26 36.04 24.25 -57.15
N GLY A 27 37.13 23.53 -56.89
CA GLY A 27 38.48 23.90 -57.39
C GLY A 27 38.54 23.95 -58.92
N GLN A 28 37.96 22.95 -59.58
CA GLN A 28 37.88 22.86 -61.04
C GLN A 28 37.06 24.02 -61.63
N ALA A 29 35.93 24.38 -61.01
CA ALA A 29 35.10 25.50 -61.43
C ALA A 29 35.88 26.81 -61.37
N VAL A 30 36.57 27.09 -60.26
CA VAL A 30 37.39 28.31 -60.08
C VAL A 30 38.56 28.38 -61.07
N ARG A 31 39.09 27.23 -61.51
CA ARG A 31 40.12 27.20 -62.55
C ARG A 31 39.56 27.49 -63.95
N LEU A 32 38.42 26.88 -64.28
CA LEU A 32 37.80 26.99 -65.62
C LEU A 32 37.10 28.33 -65.85
N THR A 33 36.80 29.09 -64.79
CA THR A 33 36.21 30.42 -64.90
C THR A 33 37.15 31.41 -65.63
N PRO A 34 36.69 32.06 -66.73
CA PRO A 34 37.47 33.08 -67.42
C PRO A 34 37.57 34.38 -66.61
N GLY A 35 38.78 34.90 -66.45
CA GLY A 35 39.07 36.16 -65.76
C GLY A 35 40.49 36.16 -65.18
N ALA A 36 41.26 37.24 -65.42
CA ALA A 36 42.63 37.37 -64.91
C ALA A 36 42.66 37.74 -63.41
N ASP A 37 41.69 38.53 -62.94
CA ASP A 37 41.59 39.02 -61.57
C ASP A 37 40.47 38.34 -60.77
N LEU A 38 40.61 38.36 -59.44
CA LEU A 38 39.72 37.69 -58.49
C LEU A 38 38.26 38.16 -58.61
N SER A 39 38.04 39.46 -58.88
CA SER A 39 36.71 40.05 -59.06
C SER A 39 36.03 39.55 -60.34
N GLY A 40 36.78 39.46 -61.45
CA GLY A 40 36.31 38.92 -62.72
C GLY A 40 35.91 37.46 -62.59
N LYS A 41 36.72 36.64 -61.91
CA LYS A 41 36.37 35.24 -61.64
C LYS A 41 35.13 35.09 -60.77
N VAL A 42 34.87 35.99 -59.84
CA VAL A 42 33.66 35.90 -58.99
C VAL A 42 32.39 36.20 -59.78
N LEU A 43 32.44 37.13 -60.73
CA LEU A 43 31.31 37.49 -61.60
C LEU A 43 30.93 36.38 -62.60
N SER A 44 31.91 35.61 -63.09
CA SER A 44 31.70 34.51 -64.06
C SER A 44 31.71 33.11 -63.43
N LEU A 45 31.64 33.01 -62.08
CA LEU A 45 31.65 31.74 -61.34
C LEU A 45 30.56 30.75 -61.81
N GLY A 46 29.38 31.25 -62.18
CA GLY A 46 28.27 30.42 -62.67
C GLY A 46 28.59 29.67 -63.97
N GLU A 47 29.38 30.27 -64.86
CA GLU A 47 29.85 29.63 -66.09
C GLU A 47 30.92 28.59 -65.78
N GLY A 48 31.87 28.89 -64.88
CA GLY A 48 32.90 27.95 -64.44
C GLY A 48 32.33 26.70 -63.77
N PHE A 49 31.27 26.84 -62.95
CA PHE A 49 30.55 25.71 -62.38
C PHE A 49 29.84 24.87 -63.47
N SER A 50 29.19 25.53 -64.43
CA SER A 50 28.51 24.83 -65.53
C SER A 50 29.50 24.00 -66.36
N MET A 51 30.70 24.52 -66.61
CA MET A 51 31.77 23.80 -67.31
C MET A 51 32.38 22.67 -66.46
N ALA A 52 32.58 22.88 -65.15
CA ALA A 52 33.14 21.86 -64.27
C ALA A 52 32.21 20.64 -64.09
N PHE A 53 30.89 20.85 -64.13
CA PHE A 53 29.88 19.79 -64.02
C PHE A 53 29.45 19.17 -65.36
N ALA A 54 29.90 19.71 -66.51
CA ALA A 54 29.65 19.13 -67.82
C ALA A 54 30.28 17.73 -68.00
N ASN A 55 31.38 17.45 -67.28
CA ASN A 55 31.94 16.11 -67.14
C ASN A 55 31.79 15.63 -65.68
N PRO A 56 31.11 14.49 -65.42
CA PRO A 56 30.87 14.01 -64.06
C PRO A 56 32.12 13.44 -63.38
N LEU A 57 33.24 13.24 -64.08
CA LEU A 57 34.48 12.72 -63.49
C LEU A 57 35.27 13.80 -62.74
N PRO A 58 36.00 13.46 -61.64
CA PRO A 58 36.83 14.40 -60.90
C PRO A 58 37.96 14.97 -61.76
N SER A 59 38.40 16.18 -61.42
CA SER A 59 39.54 16.82 -62.06
C SER A 59 40.84 16.12 -61.63
N LEU A 60 41.70 15.75 -62.58
CA LEU A 60 43.00 15.13 -62.26
C LEU A 60 44.12 16.17 -62.06
N ALA A 61 43.75 17.44 -61.99
CA ALA A 61 44.73 18.50 -61.77
C ALA A 61 45.17 18.56 -60.30
N PRO A 62 46.47 18.72 -60.02
CA PRO A 62 47.00 18.64 -58.65
C PRO A 62 46.36 19.62 -57.66
N MET A 63 46.05 20.85 -58.09
CA MET A 63 45.49 21.88 -57.21
C MET A 63 44.03 21.63 -56.83
N ASP A 64 43.22 21.09 -57.74
CA ASP A 64 41.80 20.81 -57.47
C ASP A 64 41.67 19.64 -56.48
N LEU A 65 42.48 18.60 -56.67
CA LEU A 65 42.53 17.44 -55.78
C LEU A 65 42.98 17.83 -54.36
N LEU A 66 43.94 18.76 -54.24
CA LEU A 66 44.36 19.29 -52.94
C LEU A 66 43.25 20.07 -52.25
N ILE A 67 42.49 20.89 -52.99
CA ILE A 67 41.30 21.60 -52.48
C ILE A 67 40.24 20.59 -52.05
N GLY A 68 40.02 19.53 -52.83
CA GLY A 68 39.14 18.42 -52.51
C GLY A 68 39.47 17.74 -51.18
N ILE A 69 40.72 17.30 -51.03
CA ILE A 69 41.21 16.62 -49.82
C ILE A 69 41.15 17.55 -48.60
N PHE A 70 41.60 18.80 -48.75
CA PHE A 70 41.59 19.78 -47.66
C PHE A 70 40.16 20.09 -47.18
N GLY A 71 39.22 20.30 -48.12
CA GLY A 71 37.81 20.52 -47.81
C GLY A 71 37.18 19.34 -47.06
N ALA A 72 37.47 18.11 -47.48
CA ALA A 72 36.97 16.92 -46.79
C ALA A 72 37.57 16.75 -45.38
N VAL A 73 38.86 17.03 -45.19
CA VAL A 73 39.51 17.03 -43.87
C VAL A 73 38.92 18.11 -42.95
N PHE A 74 38.63 19.29 -43.48
CA PHE A 74 37.99 20.38 -42.74
C PHE A 74 36.58 20.01 -42.26
N ILE A 75 35.75 19.43 -43.14
CA ILE A 75 34.42 18.91 -42.75
C ILE A 75 34.54 17.81 -41.69
N ARG A 76 35.51 16.89 -41.84
CA ARG A 76 35.76 15.84 -40.85
C ARG A 76 36.17 16.41 -39.49
N LEU A 77 36.97 17.48 -39.47
CA LEU A 77 37.35 18.18 -38.25
C LEU A 77 36.11 18.81 -37.58
N ILE A 78 35.23 19.47 -38.35
CA ILE A 78 33.98 20.04 -37.84
C ILE A 78 33.09 18.95 -37.22
N VAL A 79 32.91 17.83 -37.92
CA VAL A 79 32.12 16.69 -37.43
C VAL A 79 32.76 16.08 -36.19
N TYR A 80 34.08 15.96 -36.14
CA TYR A 80 34.81 15.44 -34.98
C TYR A 80 34.66 16.36 -33.75
N VAL A 81 34.81 17.67 -33.92
CA VAL A 81 34.64 18.66 -32.84
C VAL A 81 33.20 18.70 -32.36
N LYS A 82 32.21 18.68 -33.26
CA LYS A 82 30.79 18.59 -32.90
C LYS A 82 30.43 17.26 -32.25
N GLY A 83 31.04 16.16 -32.67
CA GLY A 83 30.85 14.83 -32.10
C GLY A 83 31.41 14.70 -30.68
N LYS A 84 32.61 15.25 -30.41
CA LYS A 84 33.18 15.31 -29.05
C LYS A 84 32.38 16.21 -28.10
N ASN A 85 31.71 17.24 -28.64
CA ASN A 85 30.87 18.17 -27.87
C ASN A 85 29.37 17.85 -27.90
N ALA A 86 28.98 16.65 -28.34
CA ALA A 86 27.59 16.19 -28.31
C ALA A 86 27.12 15.88 -26.88
N LYS A 87 27.04 16.90 -26.03
CA LYS A 87 26.40 16.80 -24.71
C LYS A 87 24.91 16.51 -24.92
N LYS A 88 24.36 15.55 -24.17
CA LYS A 88 22.93 15.24 -24.16
C LYS A 88 22.17 16.36 -23.43
N TYR A 89 21.84 17.43 -24.14
CA TYR A 89 21.05 18.53 -23.60
C TYR A 89 19.59 18.11 -23.49
N ARG A 90 19.06 18.06 -22.26
CA ARG A 90 17.62 17.99 -22.00
C ARG A 90 17.07 19.40 -21.83
N LYS A 91 16.83 20.09 -22.95
CA LYS A 91 16.37 21.48 -22.96
C LYS A 91 15.05 21.63 -22.18
N GLY A 92 15.05 22.49 -21.15
CA GLY A 92 13.87 22.84 -20.35
C GLY A 92 13.60 21.92 -19.15
N VAL A 93 14.37 20.85 -18.97
CA VAL A 93 14.27 19.94 -17.82
C VAL A 93 15.65 19.58 -17.27
N GLU A 94 16.60 20.52 -17.39
CA GLU A 94 18.01 20.32 -17.05
C GLU A 94 18.22 19.94 -15.57
N TYR A 95 17.40 20.48 -14.67
CA TYR A 95 17.47 20.23 -13.22
C TYR A 95 16.37 19.31 -12.70
N GLY A 96 15.41 18.96 -13.56
CA GLY A 96 14.29 18.08 -13.24
C GLY A 96 13.03 18.42 -14.03
N SER A 97 12.11 17.45 -14.09
CA SER A 97 10.83 17.55 -14.82
C SER A 97 9.62 17.42 -13.89
N ALA A 98 9.81 17.62 -12.59
CA ALA A 98 8.70 17.61 -11.65
C ALA A 98 7.69 18.69 -12.03
N ARG A 99 6.41 18.35 -11.92
CA ARG A 99 5.26 19.25 -12.09
C ARG A 99 4.08 18.63 -11.36
N TRP A 100 3.09 19.45 -11.03
CA TRP A 100 1.80 18.95 -10.56
C TRP A 100 1.03 18.23 -11.67
N GLY A 101 0.28 17.22 -11.28
CA GLY A 101 -0.63 16.46 -12.12
C GLY A 101 -1.83 17.29 -12.55
N THR A 102 -2.42 16.91 -13.67
CA THR A 102 -3.58 17.54 -14.28
C THR A 102 -4.72 16.53 -14.43
N ALA A 103 -5.94 16.99 -14.72
CA ALA A 103 -7.10 16.11 -14.90
C ALA A 103 -6.85 15.00 -15.95
N GLU A 104 -6.08 15.27 -17.01
CA GLU A 104 -5.74 14.27 -18.03
C GLU A 104 -4.76 13.20 -17.51
N ASP A 105 -3.95 13.51 -16.50
CA ASP A 105 -3.02 12.54 -15.90
C ASP A 105 -3.78 11.47 -15.07
N ILE A 106 -4.90 11.83 -14.40
CA ILE A 106 -5.68 10.91 -13.56
C ILE A 106 -6.80 10.18 -14.32
N LYS A 107 -7.34 10.79 -15.38
CA LYS A 107 -8.47 10.27 -16.17
C LYS A 107 -8.38 8.79 -16.56
N PRO A 108 -7.21 8.23 -16.95
CA PRO A 108 -7.12 6.80 -17.30
C PRO A 108 -7.30 5.84 -16.11
N TYR A 109 -7.20 6.35 -14.88
CA TYR A 109 -7.31 5.58 -13.64
C TYR A 109 -8.68 5.73 -12.98
N THR A 110 -9.58 6.54 -13.54
CA THR A 110 -10.92 6.81 -13.00
C THR A 110 -11.97 6.03 -13.80
N ASP A 111 -12.93 5.43 -13.10
CA ASP A 111 -14.12 4.84 -13.70
C ASP A 111 -15.16 5.93 -14.02
N PRO A 112 -15.86 5.88 -15.18
CA PRO A 112 -16.91 6.85 -15.49
C PRO A 112 -18.06 6.83 -14.48
N VAL A 113 -18.35 5.69 -13.85
CA VAL A 113 -19.38 5.57 -12.82
C VAL A 113 -18.79 5.97 -11.47
N PHE A 114 -19.31 7.05 -10.88
CA PHE A 114 -18.79 7.61 -9.62
C PHE A 114 -18.67 6.56 -8.50
N GLN A 115 -19.69 5.70 -8.35
CA GLN A 115 -19.79 4.67 -7.31
C GLN A 115 -18.73 3.56 -7.42
N ASN A 116 -18.11 3.41 -8.59
CA ASN A 116 -17.09 2.38 -8.85
C ASN A 116 -15.68 2.90 -8.55
N ASN A 117 -15.55 4.00 -7.83
CA ASN A 117 -14.27 4.63 -7.57
C ASN A 117 -13.97 4.74 -6.08
N VAL A 118 -12.71 4.48 -5.76
CA VAL A 118 -12.05 4.94 -4.54
C VAL A 118 -11.86 6.45 -4.62
N LEU A 119 -12.29 7.17 -3.58
CA LEU A 119 -12.10 8.61 -3.46
C LEU A 119 -10.75 8.89 -2.79
N LEU A 120 -9.88 9.63 -3.47
CA LEU A 120 -8.53 9.97 -2.99
C LEU A 120 -8.44 11.44 -2.60
N THR A 121 -8.95 12.34 -3.44
CA THR A 121 -9.06 13.78 -3.21
C THR A 121 -10.41 14.27 -3.74
N GLN A 122 -10.68 15.58 -3.69
CA GLN A 122 -11.89 16.17 -4.25
C GLN A 122 -12.09 15.84 -5.75
N THR A 123 -11.01 15.73 -6.52
CA THR A 123 -11.00 15.58 -7.98
C THR A 123 -10.42 14.24 -8.45
N GLU A 124 -9.37 13.74 -7.80
CA GLU A 124 -8.70 12.51 -8.18
C GLU A 124 -9.36 11.27 -7.56
N ARG A 125 -9.53 10.25 -8.39
CA ARG A 125 -10.22 9.01 -8.07
C ARG A 125 -9.47 7.82 -8.65
N LEU A 126 -9.66 6.65 -8.04
CA LEU A 126 -9.07 5.40 -8.50
C LEU A 126 -10.16 4.34 -8.69
N THR A 127 -10.22 3.77 -9.89
CA THR A 127 -11.21 2.74 -10.25
C THR A 127 -11.07 1.49 -9.36
N MET A 128 -12.21 0.92 -9.00
CA MET A 128 -12.29 -0.39 -8.36
C MET A 128 -12.03 -1.54 -9.34
N ASN A 129 -11.94 -1.27 -10.64
CA ASN A 129 -11.59 -2.31 -11.61
C ASN A 129 -10.11 -2.72 -11.47
N SER A 130 -9.86 -3.92 -10.95
CA SER A 130 -8.52 -4.52 -10.84
C SER A 130 -7.85 -4.78 -12.18
N ARG A 131 -8.62 -4.90 -13.26
CA ARG A 131 -8.19 -5.32 -14.60
C ARG A 131 -8.76 -4.38 -15.68
N PRO A 132 -8.26 -3.14 -15.75
CA PRO A 132 -8.65 -2.24 -16.82
C PRO A 132 -8.27 -2.81 -18.19
N LYS A 133 -8.99 -2.41 -19.24
CA LYS A 133 -8.74 -2.83 -20.63
C LYS A 133 -7.29 -2.65 -21.06
N GLN A 134 -6.61 -1.63 -20.53
CA GLN A 134 -5.19 -1.37 -20.74
C GLN A 134 -4.40 -1.69 -19.45
N PRO A 135 -3.62 -2.79 -19.41
CA PRO A 135 -2.92 -3.23 -18.21
C PRO A 135 -1.97 -2.20 -17.59
N LYS A 136 -1.43 -1.26 -18.38
CA LYS A 136 -0.56 -0.18 -17.89
C LYS A 136 -1.23 0.72 -16.82
N TYR A 137 -2.56 0.80 -16.83
CA TYR A 137 -3.34 1.58 -15.87
C TYR A 137 -3.81 0.77 -14.66
N ALA A 138 -3.49 -0.53 -14.61
CA ALA A 138 -3.81 -1.35 -13.46
C ALA A 138 -2.99 -0.87 -12.25
N ARG A 139 -3.67 -0.44 -11.19
CA ARG A 139 -3.06 -0.09 -9.91
C ARG A 139 -3.58 -1.00 -8.82
N ASN A 140 -2.74 -1.27 -7.84
CA ASN A 140 -3.22 -1.87 -6.61
C ASN A 140 -4.06 -0.84 -5.84
N LYS A 141 -4.95 -1.33 -4.98
CA LYS A 141 -5.82 -0.48 -4.16
C LYS A 141 -5.25 -0.33 -2.74
N ASN A 142 -3.97 -0.63 -2.56
CA ASN A 142 -3.29 -0.42 -1.29
C ASN A 142 -2.88 1.06 -1.22
N ILE A 143 -3.30 1.72 -0.14
CA ILE A 143 -3.20 3.18 -0.02
C ILE A 143 -2.51 3.48 1.29
N LEU A 144 -1.45 4.26 1.25
CA LEU A 144 -0.81 4.83 2.42
C LEU A 144 -1.38 6.24 2.64
N VAL A 145 -2.02 6.47 3.77
CA VAL A 145 -2.52 7.79 4.16
C VAL A 145 -1.70 8.29 5.35
N ILE A 146 -1.05 9.43 5.19
CA ILE A 146 -0.23 10.05 6.23
C ILE A 146 -0.84 11.39 6.60
N GLY A 147 -1.15 11.58 7.88
CA GLY A 147 -1.70 12.86 8.35
C GLY A 147 -1.58 13.01 9.87
N GLY A 148 -0.94 14.08 10.32
CA GLY A 148 -0.82 14.39 11.74
C GLY A 148 -2.18 14.50 12.46
N SER A 149 -2.16 14.54 13.78
CA SER A 149 -3.39 14.75 14.57
C SER A 149 -4.14 16.01 14.10
N GLY A 150 -5.46 15.90 13.95
CA GLY A 150 -6.31 16.99 13.44
C GLY A 150 -6.28 17.20 11.91
N SER A 151 -5.51 16.42 11.14
CA SER A 151 -5.48 16.52 9.67
C SER A 151 -6.79 16.06 8.98
N GLY A 152 -7.68 15.42 9.73
CA GLY A 152 -9.01 14.98 9.28
C GLY A 152 -8.99 13.66 8.48
N LYS A 153 -8.06 12.74 8.76
CA LYS A 153 -7.95 11.42 8.10
C LYS A 153 -9.30 10.69 7.97
N THR A 154 -10.01 10.56 9.09
CA THR A 154 -11.32 9.92 9.15
C THR A 154 -12.37 10.66 8.32
N ARG A 155 -12.43 12.00 8.46
CA ARG A 155 -13.41 12.85 7.77
C ARG A 155 -13.22 12.91 6.26
N PHE A 156 -11.97 13.07 5.80
CA PHE A 156 -11.65 13.37 4.40
C PHE A 156 -11.27 12.14 3.58
N PHE A 157 -11.01 10.99 4.20
CA PHE A 157 -10.66 9.75 3.50
C PHE A 157 -11.53 8.57 3.90
N VAL A 158 -11.66 8.24 5.19
CA VAL A 158 -12.41 7.04 5.65
C VAL A 158 -13.90 7.17 5.33
N LYS A 159 -14.57 8.24 5.81
CA LYS A 159 -16.01 8.46 5.58
C LYS A 159 -16.37 8.48 4.08
N PRO A 160 -15.71 9.27 3.21
CA PRO A 160 -16.02 9.27 1.78
C PRO A 160 -15.94 7.87 1.16
N ASN A 161 -14.97 7.06 1.55
CA ASN A 161 -14.79 5.71 1.02
C ASN A 161 -15.84 4.71 1.54
N LEU A 162 -16.33 4.87 2.77
CA LEU A 162 -17.48 4.09 3.26
C LEU A 162 -18.77 4.46 2.54
N MET A 163 -18.94 5.73 2.20
CA MET A 163 -20.13 6.21 1.50
C MET A 163 -20.27 5.68 0.07
N GLN A 164 -19.20 5.16 -0.52
CA GLN A 164 -19.20 4.53 -1.84
C GLN A 164 -19.97 3.20 -1.87
N MET A 165 -19.98 2.44 -0.77
CA MET A 165 -20.76 1.19 -0.63
C MET A 165 -20.56 0.14 -1.74
N HIS A 166 -19.38 0.11 -2.37
CA HIS A 166 -19.05 -0.79 -3.48
C HIS A 166 -18.37 -2.10 -3.04
N SER A 167 -17.85 -2.15 -1.81
CA SER A 167 -16.99 -3.23 -1.28
C SER A 167 -17.46 -3.70 0.08
N SER A 168 -16.99 -4.86 0.54
CA SER A 168 -16.99 -5.18 1.97
C SER A 168 -15.92 -4.35 2.67
N TYR A 169 -16.18 -3.91 3.90
CA TYR A 169 -15.29 -3.01 4.64
C TYR A 169 -14.87 -3.64 5.95
N VAL A 170 -13.60 -3.48 6.28
CA VAL A 170 -13.05 -3.81 7.60
C VAL A 170 -12.39 -2.55 8.12
N VAL A 171 -12.97 -1.91 9.13
CA VAL A 171 -12.62 -0.57 9.55
C VAL A 171 -12.07 -0.62 10.97
N THR A 172 -10.81 -0.20 11.14
CA THR A 172 -10.31 0.15 12.47
C THR A 172 -10.88 1.52 12.83
N ASP A 173 -11.54 1.64 13.98
CA ASP A 173 -12.22 2.86 14.40
C ASP A 173 -11.73 3.28 15.79
N PRO A 174 -10.61 4.02 15.86
CA PRO A 174 -10.16 4.64 17.10
C PRO A 174 -11.27 5.56 17.60
N LYS A 175 -11.84 5.26 18.77
CA LYS A 175 -12.97 5.97 19.44
C LYS A 175 -14.39 5.52 19.05
N GLY A 176 -14.57 4.69 18.03
CA GLY A 176 -15.90 4.16 17.68
C GLY A 176 -16.84 5.18 17.01
N THR A 177 -16.30 6.29 16.52
CA THR A 177 -17.11 7.38 15.93
C THR A 177 -17.60 7.04 14.53
N VAL A 178 -16.79 6.32 13.74
CA VAL A 178 -17.12 5.97 12.36
C VAL A 178 -18.33 5.03 12.30
N LEU A 179 -18.41 4.04 13.20
CA LEU A 179 -19.58 3.18 13.30
C LEU A 179 -20.85 3.99 13.60
N VAL A 180 -20.77 4.91 14.57
CA VAL A 180 -21.90 5.74 15.00
C VAL A 180 -22.40 6.62 13.85
N GLU A 181 -21.49 7.16 13.05
CA GLU A 181 -21.82 8.13 12.01
C GLU A 181 -22.20 7.49 10.66
N CYS A 182 -21.56 6.38 10.29
CA CYS A 182 -21.73 5.71 9.00
C CYS A 182 -22.54 4.40 9.08
N GLY A 183 -22.74 3.81 10.26
CA GLY A 183 -23.39 2.51 10.41
C GLY A 183 -24.80 2.47 9.84
N LYS A 184 -25.58 3.55 9.98
CA LYS A 184 -26.94 3.62 9.44
C LYS A 184 -26.97 3.64 7.91
N LEU A 185 -26.00 4.32 7.28
CA LEU A 185 -25.83 4.33 5.83
C LEU A 185 -25.56 2.90 5.32
N LEU A 186 -24.62 2.19 5.96
CA LEU A 186 -24.28 0.82 5.57
C LEU A 186 -25.46 -0.14 5.79
N GLN A 187 -26.21 0.02 6.88
CA GLN A 187 -27.43 -0.74 7.12
C GLN A 187 -28.46 -0.55 5.98
N ARG A 188 -28.66 0.69 5.51
CA ARG A 188 -29.52 0.99 4.35
C ARG A 188 -28.96 0.40 3.05
N GLY A 189 -27.65 0.31 2.92
CA GLY A 189 -26.95 -0.32 1.79
C GLY A 189 -26.96 -1.86 1.81
N GLY A 190 -27.69 -2.49 2.73
CA GLY A 190 -27.81 -3.95 2.83
C GLY A 190 -26.60 -4.66 3.45
N TYR A 191 -25.73 -3.92 4.14
CA TYR A 191 -24.54 -4.51 4.77
C TYR A 191 -24.90 -5.32 6.02
N ARG A 192 -24.26 -6.46 6.19
CA ARG A 192 -24.15 -7.12 7.50
C ARG A 192 -23.12 -6.35 8.32
N ILE A 193 -23.55 -5.76 9.43
CA ILE A 193 -22.67 -4.99 10.32
C ILE A 193 -22.16 -5.94 11.40
N LYS A 194 -20.84 -6.01 11.55
CA LYS A 194 -20.14 -6.76 12.59
C LYS A 194 -19.30 -5.78 13.40
N VAL A 195 -19.21 -5.96 14.72
CA VAL A 195 -18.51 -5.00 15.58
C VAL A 195 -17.74 -5.74 16.66
N LEU A 196 -16.41 -5.59 16.67
CA LEU A 196 -15.57 -5.90 17.82
C LEU A 196 -15.26 -4.59 18.54
N ASN A 197 -15.56 -4.51 19.82
CA ASN A 197 -15.33 -3.31 20.64
C ASN A 197 -14.52 -3.66 21.90
N THR A 198 -13.26 -3.27 21.91
CA THR A 198 -12.34 -3.48 23.04
C THR A 198 -12.33 -2.32 24.04
N ILE A 199 -13.08 -1.23 23.78
CA ILE A 199 -13.31 -0.14 24.75
C ILE A 199 -14.53 -0.46 25.63
N ASN A 200 -15.63 -0.89 25.00
CA ASN A 200 -16.87 -1.22 25.69
C ASN A 200 -17.38 -2.58 25.22
N PHE A 201 -17.04 -3.61 25.97
CA PHE A 201 -17.39 -5.01 25.69
C PHE A 201 -18.90 -5.24 25.59
N LYS A 202 -19.74 -4.46 26.29
CA LYS A 202 -21.21 -4.57 26.21
C LYS A 202 -21.78 -4.17 24.85
N LYS A 203 -21.02 -3.38 24.08
CA LYS A 203 -21.35 -2.94 22.71
C LYS A 203 -20.55 -3.71 21.66
N SER A 204 -19.97 -4.84 22.03
CA SER A 204 -19.25 -5.73 21.13
C SER A 204 -20.07 -6.96 20.79
N MET A 205 -19.79 -7.54 19.64
CA MET A 205 -20.09 -8.93 19.33
C MET A 205 -18.98 -9.83 19.87
N LYS A 206 -19.28 -11.13 20.06
CA LYS A 206 -18.29 -12.09 20.56
C LYS A 206 -17.36 -12.59 19.44
N TYR A 207 -16.12 -12.90 19.78
CA TYR A 207 -15.08 -13.32 18.85
C TYR A 207 -14.23 -14.45 19.43
N ASN A 208 -14.33 -15.65 18.87
CA ASN A 208 -13.52 -16.79 19.31
C ASN A 208 -12.51 -17.20 18.22
N PRO A 209 -11.19 -17.03 18.47
CA PRO A 209 -10.16 -17.41 17.50
C PRO A 209 -10.13 -18.91 17.15
N PHE A 210 -10.61 -19.79 18.02
CA PHE A 210 -10.62 -21.24 17.76
C PHE A 210 -11.60 -21.62 16.65
N ALA A 211 -12.67 -20.83 16.44
CA ALA A 211 -13.64 -21.05 15.37
C ALA A 211 -13.02 -21.01 13.96
N TYR A 212 -11.83 -20.40 13.85
CA TYR A 212 -11.12 -20.18 12.60
C TYR A 212 -9.89 -21.07 12.43
N LEU A 213 -9.63 -22.00 13.35
CA LEU A 213 -8.56 -22.98 13.20
C LEU A 213 -9.02 -24.09 12.25
N ARG A 214 -8.20 -24.35 11.21
CA ARG A 214 -8.43 -25.40 10.21
C ARG A 214 -7.27 -26.38 10.11
N SER A 215 -6.09 -25.98 10.59
CA SER A 215 -4.86 -26.78 10.51
C SER A 215 -3.88 -26.48 11.65
N GLU A 216 -2.93 -27.38 11.88
CA GLU A 216 -1.79 -27.18 12.79
C GLU A 216 -0.96 -25.93 12.44
N LYS A 217 -0.90 -25.58 11.15
CA LYS A 217 -0.26 -24.35 10.68
C LYS A 217 -0.94 -23.11 11.25
N ASP A 218 -2.26 -23.13 11.42
CA ASP A 218 -3.01 -22.01 11.96
C ASP A 218 -2.83 -21.88 13.47
N ILE A 219 -2.68 -23.00 14.19
CA ILE A 219 -2.28 -22.99 15.60
C ILE A 219 -0.93 -22.27 15.75
N LEU A 220 0.07 -22.62 14.92
CA LEU A 220 1.37 -21.96 14.93
C LEU A 220 1.26 -20.45 14.62
N LYS A 221 0.41 -20.06 13.65
CA LYS A 221 0.19 -18.64 13.33
C LYS A 221 -0.44 -17.91 14.51
N LEU A 222 -1.47 -18.49 15.15
CA LEU A 222 -2.16 -17.91 16.30
C LEU A 222 -1.19 -17.70 17.46
N VAL A 223 -0.41 -18.72 17.83
CA VAL A 223 0.58 -18.63 18.91
C VAL A 223 1.66 -17.59 18.61
N ASN A 224 2.20 -17.58 17.39
CA ASN A 224 3.20 -16.57 17.02
C ASN A 224 2.61 -15.14 17.10
N THR A 225 1.34 -14.96 16.74
CA THR A 225 0.66 -13.65 16.80
C THR A 225 0.43 -13.21 18.24
N LEU A 226 -0.06 -14.11 19.09
CA LEU A 226 -0.24 -13.88 20.52
C LEU A 226 1.10 -13.44 21.14
N ILE A 227 2.14 -14.26 20.98
CA ILE A 227 3.47 -13.97 21.55
C ILE A 227 4.03 -12.64 21.02
N ALA A 228 3.92 -12.36 19.72
CA ALA A 228 4.44 -11.11 19.16
C ALA A 228 3.77 -9.85 19.73
N ASN A 229 2.51 -9.95 20.14
CA ASN A 229 1.71 -8.81 20.62
C ASN A 229 1.56 -8.74 22.14
N THR A 230 2.11 -9.71 22.88
CA THR A 230 2.19 -9.69 24.34
C THR A 230 3.64 -9.64 24.85
N LYS A 231 4.60 -9.34 23.96
CA LYS A 231 5.98 -9.07 24.35
C LYS A 231 6.07 -7.65 24.93
N GLY A 232 6.76 -7.51 26.05
CA GLY A 232 7.13 -6.19 26.57
C GLY A 232 8.20 -5.52 25.69
N ASP A 233 8.29 -4.20 25.75
CA ASP A 233 9.29 -3.44 25.01
C ASP A 233 10.71 -3.78 25.48
N GLY A 234 11.46 -4.52 24.65
CA GLY A 234 12.90 -4.69 24.82
C GLY A 234 13.45 -6.00 24.26
N GLU A 235 14.09 -5.96 23.09
CA GLU A 235 14.88 -7.09 22.59
C GLU A 235 16.07 -7.35 23.52
N LYS A 236 15.99 -8.39 24.35
CA LYS A 236 17.17 -8.99 24.98
C LYS A 236 17.44 -10.35 24.37
N ALA A 237 18.70 -10.62 24.03
CA ALA A 237 19.15 -11.87 23.41
C ALA A 237 18.80 -13.15 24.20
N GLY A 238 18.43 -13.04 25.48
CA GLY A 238 17.93 -14.16 26.30
C GLY A 238 16.45 -14.52 26.10
N GLU A 239 15.66 -13.67 25.43
CA GLU A 239 14.22 -13.89 25.23
C GLU A 239 13.91 -15.01 24.23
N ASP A 240 14.81 -15.31 23.28
CA ASP A 240 14.55 -16.28 22.22
C ASP A 240 14.36 -17.71 22.75
N PHE A 241 15.05 -18.08 23.84
CA PHE A 241 14.82 -19.36 24.51
C PHE A 241 13.42 -19.44 25.12
N TRP A 242 13.03 -18.42 25.90
CA TRP A 242 11.72 -18.37 26.55
C TRP A 242 10.59 -18.38 25.53
N VAL A 243 10.70 -17.55 24.48
CA VAL A 243 9.74 -17.48 23.37
C VAL A 243 9.56 -18.83 22.67
N LYS A 244 10.65 -19.58 22.43
CA LYS A 244 10.55 -20.91 21.83
C LYS A 244 9.85 -21.91 22.75
N SER A 245 10.14 -21.89 24.04
CA SER A 245 9.55 -22.79 25.02
C SER A 245 8.07 -22.50 25.27
N GLU A 246 7.70 -21.23 25.41
CA GLU A 246 6.30 -20.80 25.51
C GLU A 246 5.51 -21.19 24.26
N ARG A 247 6.12 -21.07 23.08
CA ARG A 247 5.50 -21.51 21.83
C ARG A 247 5.21 -23.00 21.82
N LEU A 248 6.13 -23.84 22.30
CA LEU A 248 5.90 -25.29 22.41
C LEU A 248 4.70 -25.58 23.32
N PHE A 249 4.67 -24.93 24.48
CA PHE A 249 3.59 -25.12 25.45
C PHE A 249 2.23 -24.65 24.92
N TYR A 250 2.13 -23.43 24.39
CA TYR A 250 0.88 -22.94 23.79
C TYR A 250 0.42 -23.79 22.61
N CYS A 251 1.33 -24.25 21.74
CA CYS A 251 0.94 -25.11 20.62
C CYS A 251 0.42 -26.46 21.11
N ALA A 252 0.99 -27.01 22.19
CA ALA A 252 0.51 -28.23 22.80
C ALA A 252 -0.92 -28.05 23.34
N LEU A 253 -1.14 -27.02 24.17
CA LEU A 253 -2.45 -26.77 24.80
C LEU A 253 -3.53 -26.42 23.77
N ILE A 254 -3.26 -25.47 22.87
CA ILE A 254 -4.22 -25.08 21.83
C ILE A 254 -4.50 -26.26 20.89
N GLY A 255 -3.47 -27.06 20.57
CA GLY A 255 -3.64 -28.31 19.81
C GLY A 255 -4.55 -29.29 20.53
N TYR A 256 -4.32 -29.54 21.82
CA TYR A 256 -5.16 -30.40 22.64
C TYR A 256 -6.62 -29.92 22.64
N ILE A 257 -6.85 -28.64 22.93
CA ILE A 257 -8.19 -28.06 22.96
C ILE A 257 -8.89 -28.20 21.60
N TRP A 258 -8.18 -27.89 20.52
CA TRP A 258 -8.77 -27.92 19.18
C TRP A 258 -9.17 -29.33 18.72
N TYR A 259 -8.34 -30.35 19.02
CA TYR A 259 -8.58 -31.74 18.62
C TYR A 259 -9.54 -32.49 19.56
N GLU A 260 -9.37 -32.34 20.88
CA GLU A 260 -9.98 -33.23 21.87
C GLU A 260 -11.12 -32.58 22.67
N ALA A 261 -11.13 -31.25 22.84
CA ALA A 261 -12.15 -30.60 23.65
C ALA A 261 -13.52 -30.56 22.94
N PRO A 262 -14.63 -30.64 23.68
CA PRO A 262 -15.96 -30.35 23.15
C PRO A 262 -16.02 -28.96 22.50
N GLU A 263 -16.89 -28.78 21.49
CA GLU A 263 -16.96 -27.53 20.72
C GLU A 263 -17.20 -26.29 21.60
N GLU A 264 -17.98 -26.43 22.67
CA GLU A 264 -18.30 -25.38 23.65
C GLU A 264 -17.07 -24.93 24.45
N GLU A 265 -16.10 -25.82 24.63
CA GLU A 265 -14.87 -25.60 25.39
C GLU A 265 -13.69 -25.18 24.49
N LYS A 266 -13.87 -25.09 23.17
CA LYS A 266 -12.82 -24.65 22.25
C LYS A 266 -12.64 -23.14 22.30
N ASN A 267 -12.10 -22.61 23.39
CA ASN A 267 -11.94 -21.17 23.58
C ASN A 267 -10.74 -20.81 24.48
N PHE A 268 -10.46 -19.52 24.61
CA PHE A 268 -9.34 -19.02 25.43
C PHE A 268 -9.56 -19.21 26.93
N THR A 269 -10.80 -19.36 27.40
CA THR A 269 -11.06 -19.64 28.82
C THR A 269 -10.55 -21.03 29.18
N THR A 270 -10.80 -22.05 28.35
CA THR A 270 -10.24 -23.39 28.56
C THR A 270 -8.71 -23.38 28.51
N LEU A 271 -8.11 -22.60 27.61
CA LEU A 271 -6.65 -22.44 27.57
C LEU A 271 -6.10 -21.89 28.89
N LEU A 272 -6.74 -20.87 29.47
CA LEU A 272 -6.36 -20.35 30.78
C LEU A 272 -6.50 -21.39 31.89
N GLU A 273 -7.62 -22.10 31.95
CA GLU A 273 -7.85 -23.11 32.98
C GLU A 273 -6.82 -24.24 32.89
N MET A 274 -6.43 -24.67 31.68
CA MET A 274 -5.34 -25.63 31.49
C MET A 274 -3.99 -25.08 31.97
N ILE A 275 -3.69 -23.80 31.73
CA ILE A 275 -2.45 -23.17 32.21
C ILE A 275 -2.43 -23.09 33.74
N ASN A 276 -3.56 -22.71 34.36
CA ASN A 276 -3.71 -22.65 35.82
C ASN A 276 -3.64 -24.03 36.47
N ALA A 277 -4.10 -25.07 35.77
CA ALA A 277 -4.00 -26.47 36.21
C ALA A 277 -2.62 -27.09 35.93
N SER A 278 -1.73 -26.41 35.19
CA SER A 278 -0.37 -26.86 34.95
C SER A 278 0.51 -26.47 36.14
N GLU A 279 1.16 -27.46 36.77
CA GLU A 279 2.04 -27.25 37.92
C GLU A 279 3.35 -28.02 37.69
N ALA A 280 4.48 -27.40 38.05
CA ALA A 280 5.78 -28.07 38.03
C ALA A 280 6.47 -27.85 39.39
N ARG A 281 6.83 -28.94 40.05
CA ARG A 281 7.54 -28.95 41.33
C ARG A 281 9.04 -29.13 41.12
N GLU A 282 9.85 -28.34 41.83
CA GLU A 282 11.31 -28.43 41.72
C GLU A 282 11.90 -29.59 42.53
N ASP A 283 11.23 -29.95 43.62
CA ASP A 283 11.64 -30.93 44.62
C ASP A 283 11.12 -32.36 44.35
N ASP A 284 10.16 -32.49 43.43
CA ASP A 284 9.56 -33.77 43.05
C ASP A 284 9.53 -33.94 41.52
N PRO A 285 10.56 -34.60 40.94
CA PRO A 285 10.60 -34.88 39.51
C PRO A 285 9.52 -35.85 39.00
N GLU A 286 8.92 -36.65 39.88
CA GLU A 286 7.85 -37.60 39.54
C GLU A 286 6.45 -36.97 39.66
N PHE A 287 6.36 -35.72 40.14
CA PHE A 287 5.10 -35.01 40.20
C PHE A 287 4.48 -34.83 38.80
N GLN A 288 3.23 -35.26 38.67
CA GLN A 288 2.42 -35.10 37.48
C GLN A 288 1.27 -34.14 37.77
N SER A 289 1.19 -33.06 37.00
CA SER A 289 0.02 -32.18 37.01
C SER A 289 -1.19 -32.84 36.33
N PRO A 290 -2.42 -32.34 36.58
CA PRO A 290 -3.60 -32.77 35.83
C PRO A 290 -3.41 -32.72 34.31
N VAL A 291 -2.68 -31.71 33.82
CA VAL A 291 -2.37 -31.56 32.40
C VAL A 291 -1.39 -32.63 31.92
N ASP A 292 -0.36 -32.98 32.72
CA ASP A 292 0.54 -34.10 32.38
C ASP A 292 -0.24 -35.40 32.18
N LEU A 293 -1.15 -35.72 33.11
CA LEU A 293 -2.01 -36.91 33.01
C LEU A 293 -2.94 -36.88 31.78
N MET A 294 -3.43 -35.69 31.39
CA MET A 294 -4.24 -35.53 30.17
C MET A 294 -3.43 -35.83 28.91
N PHE A 295 -2.19 -35.35 28.83
CA PHE A 295 -1.31 -35.61 27.68
C PHE A 295 -0.80 -37.05 27.64
N GLU A 296 -0.56 -37.68 28.78
CA GLU A 296 -0.21 -39.12 28.86
C GLU A 296 -1.34 -40.00 28.33
N ARG A 297 -2.58 -39.74 28.73
CA ARG A 297 -3.75 -40.46 28.19
C ARG A 297 -3.93 -40.24 26.69
N LEU A 298 -3.65 -39.03 26.20
CA LEU A 298 -3.70 -38.76 24.77
C LEU A 298 -2.58 -39.48 24.03
N GLU A 299 -1.38 -39.53 24.60
CA GLU A 299 -0.24 -40.28 24.07
C GLU A 299 -0.51 -41.78 23.99
N GLU A 300 -1.15 -42.37 24.99
CA GLU A 300 -1.56 -43.78 24.97
C GLU A 300 -2.50 -44.10 23.80
N LYS A 301 -3.36 -43.15 23.42
CA LYS A 301 -4.28 -43.28 22.29
C LYS A 301 -3.60 -43.03 20.94
N ASP A 302 -2.85 -41.93 20.84
CA ASP A 302 -2.14 -41.52 19.64
C ASP A 302 -0.78 -40.86 20.00
N PRO A 303 0.32 -41.64 19.96
CA PRO A 303 1.66 -41.13 20.25
C PRO A 303 2.18 -40.08 19.26
N GLU A 304 1.65 -40.08 18.02
CA GLU A 304 2.07 -39.17 16.95
C GLU A 304 1.21 -37.90 16.88
N HIS A 305 0.23 -37.76 17.76
CA HIS A 305 -0.64 -36.60 17.86
C HIS A 305 0.16 -35.30 18.00
N PHE A 306 -0.19 -34.27 17.22
CA PHE A 306 0.55 -32.98 17.19
C PHE A 306 0.73 -32.39 18.59
N ALA A 307 -0.35 -32.34 19.38
CA ALA A 307 -0.34 -31.79 20.73
C ALA A 307 0.66 -32.52 21.64
N VAL A 308 0.66 -33.86 21.61
CA VAL A 308 1.57 -34.72 22.38
C VAL A 308 3.02 -34.47 21.97
N ARG A 309 3.29 -34.39 20.67
CA ARG A 309 4.64 -34.14 20.14
C ARG A 309 5.19 -32.78 20.55
N GLN A 310 4.36 -31.74 20.67
CA GLN A 310 4.78 -30.45 21.21
C GLN A 310 4.98 -30.50 22.72
N TYR A 311 4.08 -31.17 23.45
CA TYR A 311 4.14 -31.29 24.91
C TYR A 311 5.38 -32.05 25.38
N LYS A 312 5.72 -33.18 24.73
CA LYS A 312 6.96 -33.93 25.00
C LYS A 312 8.21 -33.06 24.89
N LYS A 313 8.27 -32.19 23.88
CA LYS A 313 9.40 -31.25 23.71
C LYS A 313 9.46 -30.22 24.83
N PHE A 314 8.31 -29.76 25.32
CA PHE A 314 8.24 -28.89 26.49
C PHE A 314 8.74 -29.60 27.77
N LEU A 315 8.37 -30.87 27.96
CA LEU A 315 8.81 -31.70 29.08
C LEU A 315 10.33 -32.01 29.10
N LEU A 316 11.05 -31.84 27.99
CA LEU A 316 12.51 -31.98 27.96
C LEU A 316 13.24 -30.91 28.81
N SER A 317 12.55 -29.84 29.20
CA SER A 317 13.12 -28.81 30.07
C SER A 317 13.08 -29.21 31.55
N ALA A 318 14.11 -28.83 32.31
CA ALA A 318 14.21 -29.14 33.74
C ALA A 318 13.03 -28.53 34.54
N GLY A 319 12.66 -29.13 35.68
CA GLY A 319 11.52 -28.69 36.53
C GLY A 319 11.49 -27.18 36.80
N LYS A 320 12.60 -26.63 37.32
CA LYS A 320 12.76 -25.17 37.55
C LYS A 320 12.53 -24.30 36.30
N THR A 321 13.00 -24.78 35.14
CA THR A 321 12.79 -24.09 33.87
C THR A 321 11.32 -24.18 33.44
N ARG A 322 10.66 -25.33 33.62
CA ARG A 322 9.21 -25.49 33.37
C ARG A 322 8.38 -24.54 34.21
N SER A 323 8.62 -24.45 35.52
CA SER A 323 7.91 -23.52 36.40
C SER A 323 8.09 -22.07 35.94
N SER A 324 9.28 -21.69 35.49
CA SER A 324 9.56 -20.36 34.93
C SER A 324 8.79 -20.10 33.62
N ILE A 325 8.69 -21.10 32.74
CA ILE A 325 7.92 -21.01 31.48
C ILE A 325 6.42 -20.87 31.79
N LEU A 326 5.88 -21.65 32.73
CA LEU A 326 4.47 -21.58 33.13
C LEU A 326 4.10 -20.18 33.65
N ILE A 327 4.93 -19.61 34.53
CA ILE A 327 4.75 -18.23 35.03
C ILE A 327 4.76 -17.22 33.88
N SER A 328 5.69 -17.38 32.93
CA SER A 328 5.80 -16.48 31.77
C SER A 328 4.57 -16.57 30.85
N CYS A 329 4.05 -17.78 30.61
CA CYS A 329 2.81 -17.98 29.88
C CYS A 329 1.61 -17.35 30.61
N GLY A 330 1.43 -17.65 31.90
CA GLY A 330 0.37 -17.07 32.72
C GLY A 330 0.39 -15.55 32.73
N ALA A 331 1.57 -14.94 32.87
CA ALA A 331 1.73 -13.48 32.85
C ALA A 331 1.28 -12.83 31.53
N ARG A 332 1.48 -13.50 30.39
CA ARG A 332 1.03 -12.99 29.08
C ARG A 332 -0.47 -13.06 28.89
N LEU A 333 -1.12 -14.04 29.50
CA LEU A 333 -2.57 -14.21 29.43
C LEU A 333 -3.30 -13.54 30.61
N ALA A 334 -2.61 -12.85 31.51
CA ALA A 334 -3.22 -12.10 32.60
C ALA A 334 -4.37 -11.17 32.17
N PRO A 335 -4.37 -10.50 30.99
CA PRO A 335 -5.53 -9.73 30.54
C PRO A 335 -6.82 -10.55 30.43
N PHE A 336 -6.73 -11.87 30.20
CA PHE A 336 -7.89 -12.78 30.16
C PHE A 336 -8.43 -13.13 31.55
N ASP A 337 -7.80 -12.73 32.66
CA ASP A 337 -8.43 -12.86 33.98
C ASP A 337 -9.65 -11.92 34.11
N ILE A 338 -9.70 -10.86 33.29
CA ILE A 338 -10.83 -9.95 33.17
C ILE A 338 -12.03 -10.72 32.61
N LYS A 339 -13.10 -10.81 33.42
CA LYS A 339 -14.32 -11.55 33.07
C LYS A 339 -14.92 -11.08 31.75
N GLU A 340 -14.97 -9.77 31.54
CA GLU A 340 -15.53 -9.18 30.32
C GLU A 340 -14.78 -9.58 29.04
N LEU A 341 -13.46 -9.80 29.13
CA LEU A 341 -12.67 -10.28 27.99
C LEU A 341 -12.92 -11.77 27.74
N ARG A 342 -13.07 -12.59 28.80
CA ARG A 342 -13.45 -14.01 28.65
C ARG A 342 -14.80 -14.16 28.00
N ASP A 343 -15.81 -13.44 28.50
CA ASP A 343 -17.17 -13.45 27.96
C ASP A 343 -17.19 -13.01 26.48
N LEU A 344 -16.32 -12.07 26.10
CA LEU A 344 -16.15 -11.62 24.72
C LEU A 344 -15.58 -12.72 23.80
N MET A 345 -14.65 -13.55 24.32
CA MET A 345 -13.87 -14.50 23.51
C MET A 345 -14.30 -15.97 23.64
N GLU A 346 -15.40 -16.22 24.35
CA GLU A 346 -15.97 -17.54 24.59
C GLU A 346 -16.57 -18.17 23.32
N THR A 347 -17.35 -17.42 22.55
CA THR A 347 -18.05 -17.88 21.34
C THR A 347 -17.79 -16.91 20.17
N ASP A 348 -18.05 -17.34 18.94
CA ASP A 348 -17.87 -16.50 17.76
C ASP A 348 -19.19 -16.01 17.19
N GLU A 349 -19.25 -14.72 16.87
CA GLU A 349 -20.34 -14.11 16.11
C GLU A 349 -19.81 -13.29 14.92
N MET A 350 -18.49 -13.24 14.72
CA MET A 350 -17.86 -12.37 13.74
C MET A 350 -18.06 -12.88 12.32
N GLU A 351 -18.13 -14.20 12.12
CA GLU A 351 -18.25 -14.84 10.80
C GLU A 351 -17.19 -14.29 9.82
N LEU A 352 -15.93 -14.22 10.25
CA LEU A 352 -14.84 -13.57 9.49
C LEU A 352 -14.65 -14.19 8.10
N ASP A 353 -14.90 -15.48 7.97
CA ASP A 353 -14.86 -16.26 6.74
C ASP A 353 -15.94 -15.86 5.72
N THR A 354 -17.04 -15.23 6.16
CA THR A 354 -18.12 -14.77 5.27
C THR A 354 -17.88 -13.38 4.68
N ILE A 355 -16.84 -12.68 5.14
CA ILE A 355 -16.49 -11.35 4.67
C ILE A 355 -15.93 -11.46 3.24
N GLY A 356 -16.66 -10.93 2.25
CA GLY A 356 -16.25 -11.04 0.85
C GLY A 356 -17.12 -11.98 0.03
N ASP A 357 -17.90 -12.86 0.66
CA ASP A 357 -18.99 -13.59 -0.02
C ASP A 357 -20.18 -12.65 -0.27
N ARG A 358 -20.46 -11.82 0.72
CA ARG A 358 -21.53 -10.83 0.76
C ARG A 358 -21.01 -9.51 1.31
N LYS A 359 -21.77 -8.43 1.10
CA LYS A 359 -21.44 -7.11 1.64
C LYS A 359 -21.51 -7.12 3.16
N THR A 360 -20.33 -7.09 3.78
CA THR A 360 -20.16 -7.07 5.23
C THR A 360 -19.30 -5.88 5.62
N ALA A 361 -19.66 -5.20 6.71
CA ALA A 361 -18.91 -4.11 7.30
C ALA A 361 -18.51 -4.48 8.73
N LEU A 362 -17.24 -4.84 8.93
CA LEU A 362 -16.67 -5.13 10.24
C LEU A 362 -16.02 -3.87 10.79
N PHE A 363 -16.47 -3.43 11.97
CA PHE A 363 -15.86 -2.34 12.73
C PHE A 363 -15.07 -2.90 13.90
N VAL A 364 -13.81 -2.53 13.99
CA VAL A 364 -12.92 -2.90 15.09
C VAL A 364 -12.60 -1.63 15.88
N ILE A 365 -13.33 -1.45 16.97
CA ILE A 365 -13.24 -0.27 17.83
C ILE A 365 -12.16 -0.53 18.86
N ILE A 366 -11.13 0.32 18.83
CA ILE A 366 -9.94 0.22 19.67
C ILE A 366 -9.72 1.51 20.46
N SER A 367 -9.10 1.38 21.62
CA SER A 367 -8.65 2.53 22.41
C SER A 367 -7.43 3.17 21.74
N ASP A 368 -7.36 4.50 21.73
CA ASP A 368 -6.19 5.24 21.29
C ASP A 368 -5.23 5.57 22.45
N THR A 369 -5.62 5.28 23.69
CA THR A 369 -4.83 5.56 24.90
C THR A 369 -4.38 4.33 25.66
N ASP A 370 -5.01 3.18 25.41
CA ASP A 370 -4.78 1.94 26.15
C ASP A 370 -4.51 0.80 25.16
N ASP A 371 -3.34 0.18 25.30
CA ASP A 371 -2.86 -0.90 24.43
C ASP A 371 -3.15 -2.30 24.99
N THR A 372 -3.74 -2.40 26.17
CA THR A 372 -3.97 -3.66 26.91
C THR A 372 -4.62 -4.76 26.05
N PHE A 373 -5.57 -4.40 25.17
CA PHE A 373 -6.33 -5.35 24.34
C PHE A 373 -5.92 -5.37 22.87
N ASN A 374 -4.83 -4.71 22.48
CA ASN A 374 -4.39 -4.64 21.07
C ASN A 374 -4.05 -6.03 20.52
N PHE A 375 -3.57 -6.95 21.36
CA PHE A 375 -3.28 -8.32 20.94
C PHE A 375 -4.52 -9.05 20.39
N VAL A 376 -5.72 -8.79 20.92
CA VAL A 376 -6.98 -9.37 20.42
C VAL A 376 -7.23 -8.92 18.98
N VAL A 377 -6.99 -7.63 18.72
CA VAL A 377 -7.18 -6.98 17.43
C VAL A 377 -6.16 -7.52 16.42
N SER A 378 -4.88 -7.65 16.81
CA SER A 378 -3.85 -8.29 16.00
C SER A 378 -4.18 -9.74 15.63
N ILE A 379 -4.72 -10.53 16.57
CA ILE A 379 -5.17 -11.90 16.29
C ILE A 379 -6.30 -11.88 15.27
N LEU A 380 -7.32 -11.01 15.45
CA LEU A 380 -8.43 -10.87 14.52
C LEU A 380 -7.97 -10.52 13.11
N TYR A 381 -7.12 -9.50 12.95
CA TYR A 381 -6.63 -9.12 11.62
C TYR A 381 -5.78 -10.22 10.98
N THR A 382 -4.95 -10.88 11.77
CA THR A 382 -4.12 -11.98 11.27
C THR A 382 -4.98 -13.14 10.79
N GLN A 383 -6.00 -13.55 11.56
CA GLN A 383 -6.93 -14.61 11.13
C GLN A 383 -7.73 -14.17 9.92
N LEU A 384 -8.30 -12.97 9.93
CA LEU A 384 -9.04 -12.40 8.80
C LEU A 384 -8.23 -12.46 7.50
N PHE A 385 -7.01 -11.93 7.47
CA PHE A 385 -6.22 -11.94 6.24
C PHE A 385 -5.89 -13.36 5.76
N ASN A 386 -5.58 -14.29 6.66
CA ASN A 386 -5.30 -15.67 6.28
C ASN A 386 -6.55 -16.35 5.71
N LEU A 387 -7.67 -16.30 6.42
CA LEU A 387 -8.94 -16.90 6.00
C LEU A 387 -9.39 -16.38 4.64
N LEU A 388 -9.37 -15.06 4.46
CA LEU A 388 -9.76 -14.45 3.20
C LEU A 388 -8.84 -14.84 2.04
N CYS A 389 -7.55 -15.04 2.33
CA CYS A 389 -6.62 -15.49 1.29
C CYS A 389 -6.84 -16.94 0.91
N ASP A 390 -6.96 -17.83 1.90
CA ASP A 390 -7.17 -19.26 1.70
C ASP A 390 -8.53 -19.47 0.98
N LYS A 391 -9.59 -18.78 1.42
CA LYS A 391 -10.91 -18.83 0.77
C LYS A 391 -10.89 -18.33 -0.67
N ALA A 392 -10.18 -17.23 -0.94
CA ALA A 392 -10.05 -16.73 -2.29
C ALA A 392 -9.38 -17.76 -3.21
N ASP A 393 -8.32 -18.42 -2.75
CA ASP A 393 -7.55 -19.39 -3.53
C ASP A 393 -8.30 -20.72 -3.71
N ASP A 394 -8.90 -21.25 -2.65
CA ASP A 394 -9.46 -22.61 -2.61
C ASP A 394 -10.92 -22.68 -3.08
N GLU A 395 -11.77 -21.70 -2.73
CA GLU A 395 -13.21 -21.73 -3.05
C GLU A 395 -13.58 -20.94 -4.31
N TYR A 396 -12.92 -19.79 -4.54
CA TYR A 396 -13.32 -18.85 -5.59
C TYR A 396 -12.32 -18.74 -6.75
N GLY A 397 -11.39 -19.69 -6.89
CA GLY A 397 -10.46 -19.74 -8.01
C GLY A 397 -9.49 -18.54 -8.08
N GLY A 398 -9.13 -18.03 -6.92
CA GLY A 398 -8.15 -16.96 -6.70
C GLY A 398 -8.72 -15.57 -6.41
N ARG A 399 -10.04 -15.36 -6.34
CA ARG A 399 -10.65 -14.01 -6.12
C ARG A 399 -11.95 -14.03 -5.34
N LEU A 400 -12.05 -13.20 -4.31
CA LEU A 400 -13.30 -13.03 -3.58
C LEU A 400 -14.40 -12.41 -4.48
N PRO A 401 -15.67 -12.84 -4.35
CA PRO A 401 -16.80 -12.27 -5.10
C PRO A 401 -17.00 -10.78 -4.86
N VAL A 402 -16.89 -10.35 -3.60
CA VAL A 402 -16.96 -8.94 -3.18
C VAL A 402 -15.59 -8.51 -2.71
N HIS A 403 -15.02 -7.46 -3.33
CA HIS A 403 -13.72 -6.91 -2.92
C HIS A 403 -13.79 -6.46 -1.46
N VAL A 404 -12.90 -6.99 -0.61
CA VAL A 404 -12.73 -6.59 0.80
C VAL A 404 -11.70 -5.47 0.94
N ARG A 405 -12.13 -4.31 1.45
CA ARG A 405 -11.27 -3.16 1.73
C ARG A 405 -11.08 -2.98 3.22
N CYS A 406 -9.83 -3.12 3.67
CA CYS A 406 -9.44 -2.83 5.04
C CYS A 406 -9.06 -1.34 5.16
N LEU A 407 -9.87 -0.54 5.87
CA LEU A 407 -9.59 0.86 6.20
C LEU A 407 -9.01 0.88 7.62
N LEU A 408 -7.69 0.86 7.71
CA LEU A 408 -6.98 0.68 8.97
C LEU A 408 -6.64 2.05 9.56
N ASP A 409 -7.65 2.74 10.09
CA ASP A 409 -7.48 4.04 10.76
C ASP A 409 -6.61 3.87 12.02
N GLU A 410 -5.60 4.70 12.15
CA GLU A 410 -4.55 4.58 13.16
C GLU A 410 -3.94 3.18 13.26
N PHE A 411 -3.43 2.68 12.13
CA PHE A 411 -2.85 1.33 11.97
C PHE A 411 -1.82 0.96 13.05
N ALA A 412 -1.10 1.94 13.60
CA ALA A 412 -0.13 1.72 14.66
C ALA A 412 -0.75 1.15 15.95
N ASN A 413 -2.03 1.42 16.22
CA ASN A 413 -2.73 0.97 17.42
C ASN A 413 -3.30 -0.45 17.29
N ILE A 414 -3.22 -1.09 16.11
CA ILE A 414 -3.65 -2.48 15.95
C ILE A 414 -2.70 -3.44 16.66
N GLY A 415 -1.41 -3.08 16.75
CA GLY A 415 -0.32 -3.99 17.09
C GLY A 415 0.40 -4.54 15.85
N GLN A 416 1.25 -5.54 16.05
CA GLN A 416 2.01 -6.17 14.98
C GLN A 416 1.21 -7.30 14.33
N ILE A 417 0.85 -7.13 13.05
CA ILE A 417 0.35 -8.22 12.21
C ILE A 417 1.57 -8.98 11.65
N PRO A 418 1.78 -10.26 12.00
CA PRO A 418 2.96 -10.97 11.56
C PRO A 418 3.03 -11.10 10.03
N LYS A 419 4.22 -10.82 9.47
CA LYS A 419 4.50 -10.92 8.03
C LYS A 419 3.62 -10.02 7.15
N PHE A 420 3.15 -8.90 7.69
CA PHE A 420 2.29 -7.96 6.96
C PHE A 420 2.94 -7.44 5.66
N GLU A 421 4.27 -7.30 5.63
CA GLU A 421 5.03 -6.91 4.42
C GLU A 421 4.87 -7.90 3.26
N LYS A 422 4.66 -9.19 3.57
CA LYS A 422 4.38 -10.22 2.57
C LYS A 422 2.90 -10.25 2.22
N LEU A 423 2.01 -10.07 3.20
CA LEU A 423 0.57 -10.03 2.99
C LEU A 423 0.17 -8.91 2.04
N ILE A 424 0.63 -7.67 2.28
CA ILE A 424 0.25 -6.52 1.47
C ILE A 424 0.65 -6.66 -0.01
N ALA A 425 1.72 -7.40 -0.29
CA ALA A 425 2.18 -7.69 -1.64
C ALA A 425 1.29 -8.71 -2.38
N THR A 426 0.65 -9.65 -1.66
CA THR A 426 -0.08 -10.79 -2.25
C THR A 426 -1.60 -10.66 -2.20
N ILE A 427 -2.16 -9.85 -1.29
CA ILE A 427 -3.62 -9.68 -1.13
C ILE A 427 -4.30 -9.10 -2.37
N ARG A 428 -3.56 -8.33 -3.19
CA ARG A 428 -4.11 -7.67 -4.39
C ARG A 428 -4.77 -8.65 -5.35
N SER A 429 -4.14 -9.81 -5.61
CA SER A 429 -4.65 -10.76 -6.61
C SER A 429 -5.96 -11.41 -6.18
N ARG A 430 -6.28 -11.35 -4.88
CA ARG A 430 -7.43 -11.99 -4.22
C ARG A 430 -8.63 -11.06 -4.03
N GLU A 431 -8.58 -9.87 -4.63
CA GLU A 431 -9.57 -8.79 -4.43
C GLU A 431 -9.66 -8.34 -2.96
N ILE A 432 -8.49 -8.24 -2.31
CA ILE A 432 -8.33 -7.67 -0.97
C ILE A 432 -7.37 -6.49 -1.08
N SER A 433 -7.64 -5.40 -0.34
CA SER A 433 -6.75 -4.24 -0.29
C SER A 433 -6.75 -3.55 1.05
N ALA A 434 -5.61 -2.99 1.44
CA ALA A 434 -5.44 -2.29 2.71
C ALA A 434 -5.15 -0.80 2.49
N SER A 435 -5.93 0.06 3.15
CA SER A 435 -5.60 1.48 3.34
C SER A 435 -4.97 1.63 4.72
N ILE A 436 -3.65 1.80 4.75
CA ILE A 436 -2.86 2.01 5.96
C ILE A 436 -2.91 3.49 6.29
N ILE A 437 -3.48 3.85 7.42
CA ILE A 437 -3.68 5.25 7.81
C ILE A 437 -2.86 5.50 9.07
N LEU A 438 -1.93 6.45 8.99
CA LEU A 438 -0.93 6.73 10.02
C LEU A 438 -0.85 8.22 10.31
N GLN A 439 -0.41 8.57 11.52
CA GLN A 439 -0.05 9.95 11.81
C GLN A 439 1.26 10.36 11.13
N SER A 440 2.20 9.41 11.12
CA SER A 440 3.56 9.63 10.65
C SER A 440 4.15 8.30 10.15
N GLN A 441 5.12 8.37 9.23
CA GLN A 441 5.80 7.16 8.76
C GLN A 441 6.64 6.51 9.85
N SER A 442 7.12 7.28 10.83
CA SER A 442 7.92 6.75 11.94
C SER A 442 7.13 5.77 12.80
N GLN A 443 5.80 5.91 12.91
CA GLN A 443 4.95 4.93 13.60
C GLN A 443 5.04 3.55 12.95
N LEU A 444 5.06 3.49 11.61
CA LEU A 444 5.23 2.23 10.89
C LEU A 444 6.63 1.65 11.09
N LYS A 445 7.66 2.50 11.05
CA LYS A 445 9.05 2.10 11.30
C LYS A 445 9.27 1.59 12.73
N ALA A 446 8.55 2.12 13.72
CA ALA A 446 8.62 1.65 15.11
C ALA A 446 8.14 0.19 15.25
N ILE A 447 7.06 -0.18 14.57
CA ILE A 447 6.44 -1.51 14.69
C ILE A 447 7.12 -2.54 13.76
N TYR A 448 7.41 -2.15 12.53
CA TYR A 448 7.89 -3.09 11.49
C TYR A 448 9.38 -2.96 11.17
N LYS A 449 10.10 -2.01 11.78
CA LYS A 449 11.54 -1.78 11.58
C LYS A 449 11.88 -1.71 10.08
N ASP A 450 12.85 -2.50 9.62
CA ASP A 450 13.30 -2.57 8.23
C ASP A 450 12.20 -2.99 7.24
N ASN A 451 11.14 -3.67 7.70
CA ASN A 451 10.04 -4.08 6.84
C ASN A 451 9.07 -2.93 6.51
N ALA A 452 9.14 -1.79 7.21
CA ALA A 452 8.26 -0.65 6.98
C ALA A 452 8.37 -0.10 5.54
N ASP A 453 9.59 0.01 5.01
CA ASP A 453 9.82 0.51 3.64
C ASP A 453 9.22 -0.44 2.59
N THR A 454 9.21 -1.75 2.87
CA THR A 454 8.57 -2.75 2.00
C THR A 454 7.05 -2.59 2.00
N ILE A 455 6.45 -2.29 3.16
CA ILE A 455 5.01 -2.04 3.27
C ILE A 455 4.62 -0.79 2.48
N VAL A 456 5.37 0.31 2.65
CA VAL A 456 5.18 1.56 1.90
C VAL A 456 5.34 1.32 0.40
N GLY A 457 6.38 0.58 -0.02
CA GLY A 457 6.64 0.28 -1.43
C GLY A 457 5.56 -0.57 -2.12
N ASN A 458 4.74 -1.29 -1.36
CA ASN A 458 3.60 -2.05 -1.87
C ASN A 458 2.29 -1.25 -1.94
N CYS A 459 2.29 0.02 -1.53
CA CYS A 459 1.17 0.94 -1.73
C CYS A 459 1.38 1.71 -3.04
N ASP A 460 0.51 1.50 -4.04
CA ASP A 460 0.61 2.26 -5.31
C ASP A 460 0.19 3.73 -5.14
N THR A 461 -0.50 4.04 -4.04
CA THR A 461 -1.05 5.36 -3.75
C THR A 461 -0.59 5.83 -2.38
N THR A 462 -0.08 7.06 -2.32
CA THR A 462 0.25 7.75 -1.07
C THR A 462 -0.52 9.07 -1.01
N LEU A 463 -1.29 9.28 0.06
CA LEU A 463 -2.06 10.48 0.31
C LEU A 463 -1.53 11.18 1.57
N PHE A 464 -0.98 12.37 1.40
CA PHE A 464 -0.48 13.19 2.50
C PHE A 464 -1.47 14.32 2.82
N LEU A 465 -2.04 14.28 4.02
CA LEU A 465 -3.08 15.20 4.50
C LEU A 465 -2.52 16.36 5.34
N GLY A 466 -1.20 16.44 5.49
CA GLY A 466 -0.50 17.44 6.31
C GLY A 466 0.09 16.84 7.59
N GLY A 467 1.18 17.42 8.07
CA GLY A 467 1.91 16.95 9.25
C GLY A 467 3.10 17.85 9.57
N LYS A 468 3.67 17.68 10.77
CA LYS A 468 4.82 18.48 11.24
C LYS A 468 6.10 17.67 11.42
N GLU A 469 6.04 16.36 11.21
CA GLU A 469 7.18 15.49 11.44
C GLU A 469 8.25 15.69 10.36
N LYS A 470 9.44 16.13 10.78
CA LYS A 470 10.53 16.52 9.88
C LYS A 470 10.97 15.41 8.92
N THR A 471 11.03 14.16 9.37
CA THR A 471 11.43 13.01 8.54
C THR A 471 10.43 12.78 7.41
N THR A 472 9.14 12.72 7.73
CA THR A 472 8.07 12.60 6.73
C THR A 472 8.07 13.78 5.75
N LEU A 473 8.27 15.02 6.22
CA LEU A 473 8.30 16.21 5.36
C LEU A 473 9.47 16.19 4.37
N LYS A 474 10.66 15.81 4.85
CA LYS A 474 11.85 15.66 4.02
C LYS A 474 11.66 14.59 2.95
N GLU A 475 11.19 13.40 3.34
CA GLU A 475 10.89 12.31 2.41
C GLU A 475 9.85 12.76 1.36
N MET A 476 8.80 13.46 1.77
CA MET A 476 7.78 13.98 0.85
C MET A 476 8.37 14.97 -0.17
N SER A 477 9.19 15.93 0.27
CA SER A 477 9.85 16.89 -0.62
C SER A 477 10.80 16.21 -1.61
N GLU A 478 11.54 15.20 -1.15
CA GLU A 478 12.43 14.38 -2.00
C GLU A 478 11.64 13.58 -3.05
N ILE A 479 10.49 13.01 -2.69
CA ILE A 479 9.64 12.25 -3.62
C ILE A 479 8.99 13.16 -4.66
N LEU A 480 8.55 14.37 -4.28
CA LEU A 480 7.99 15.35 -5.23
C LEU A 480 9.02 15.75 -6.31
N GLY A 481 10.30 15.78 -5.93
CA GLY A 481 11.42 16.05 -6.83
C GLY A 481 11.58 17.53 -7.16
N LYS A 482 12.40 17.79 -8.19
CA LYS A 482 12.78 19.14 -8.62
C LYS A 482 12.18 19.51 -9.97
N GLU A 483 11.69 20.74 -10.09
CA GLU A 483 11.34 21.40 -11.33
C GLU A 483 12.50 22.29 -11.80
N THR A 484 12.59 22.49 -13.12
CA THR A 484 13.53 23.43 -13.71
C THR A 484 12.83 24.76 -13.89
N ILE A 485 13.35 25.81 -13.24
CA ILE A 485 12.84 27.18 -13.36
C ILE A 485 13.87 28.05 -14.10
N ASP A 486 13.38 28.98 -14.90
CA ASP A 486 14.21 30.02 -15.50
C ASP A 486 14.28 31.21 -14.55
N SER A 487 15.49 31.51 -14.08
CA SER A 487 15.79 32.70 -13.28
C SER A 487 16.40 33.76 -14.19
N PHE A 488 15.85 34.96 -14.15
CA PHE A 488 16.39 36.12 -14.83
C PHE A 488 16.95 37.07 -13.77
N ASN A 489 18.24 37.36 -13.87
CA ASN A 489 18.88 38.38 -13.04
C ASN A 489 18.99 39.66 -13.87
N THR A 490 18.36 40.72 -13.39
CA THR A 490 18.49 42.07 -13.94
C THR A 490 19.55 42.81 -13.14
N SER A 491 20.70 43.07 -13.74
CA SER A 491 21.74 43.91 -13.13
C SER A 491 21.67 45.32 -13.73
N GLU A 492 21.49 46.32 -12.89
CA GLU A 492 21.53 47.74 -13.26
C GLU A 492 22.87 48.31 -12.79
N ASN A 493 23.70 48.77 -13.74
CA ASN A 493 24.97 49.41 -13.42
C ASN A 493 24.84 50.91 -13.63
N ARG A 494 24.88 51.68 -12.53
CA ARG A 494 24.76 53.15 -12.55
C ARG A 494 26.14 53.80 -12.64
N GLY A 495 26.61 53.98 -13.87
CA GLY A 495 27.73 54.85 -14.22
C GLY A 495 27.26 56.20 -14.77
N ARG A 496 28.02 56.79 -15.71
CA ARG A 496 27.64 58.04 -16.41
C ARG A 496 26.44 57.86 -17.36
N GLU A 497 26.20 56.64 -17.80
CA GLU A 497 24.98 56.16 -18.48
C GLU A 497 24.49 54.89 -17.77
N VAL A 498 23.17 54.68 -17.74
CA VAL A 498 22.57 53.48 -17.13
C VAL A 498 22.65 52.33 -18.13
N SER A 499 23.30 51.23 -17.72
CA SER A 499 23.35 49.99 -18.51
C SER A 499 22.59 48.87 -17.80
N HIS A 500 21.78 48.13 -18.56
CA HIS A 500 21.02 46.98 -18.08
C HIS A 500 21.62 45.68 -18.63
N GLY A 501 22.04 44.79 -17.74
CA GLY A 501 22.43 43.43 -18.06
C GLY A 501 21.31 42.45 -17.70
N LEU A 502 20.93 41.60 -18.65
CA LEU A 502 20.00 40.50 -18.43
C LEU A 502 20.76 39.17 -18.50
N ASN A 503 20.80 38.44 -17.40
CA ASN A 503 21.41 37.12 -17.34
C ASN A 503 20.33 36.05 -17.13
N TYR A 504 20.23 35.10 -18.08
CA TYR A 504 19.31 33.97 -18.02
C TYR A 504 20.03 32.75 -17.43
N GLN A 505 19.57 32.29 -16.27
CA GLN A 505 20.11 31.12 -15.60
C GLN A 505 18.99 30.12 -15.30
N LYS A 506 19.23 28.85 -15.62
CA LYS A 506 18.33 27.77 -15.20
C LYS A 506 18.69 27.29 -13.81
N LEU A 507 17.69 27.11 -12.96
CA LEU A 507 17.84 26.62 -11.59
C LEU A 507 16.91 25.43 -11.34
N GLY A 508 17.31 24.56 -10.42
CA GLY A 508 16.46 23.50 -9.91
C GLY A 508 15.78 23.92 -8.63
N LYS A 509 14.45 24.00 -8.61
CA LYS A 509 13.63 24.25 -7.41
C LYS A 509 12.92 22.96 -7.02
N GLN A 510 12.80 22.64 -5.73
CA GLN A 510 11.87 21.58 -5.31
C GLN A 510 10.44 21.98 -5.68
N LEU A 511 9.63 21.02 -6.12
CA LEU A 511 8.22 21.28 -6.45
C LEU A 511 7.45 21.84 -5.24
N MET A 512 7.83 21.38 -4.05
CA MET A 512 7.44 21.96 -2.77
C MET A 512 8.56 21.72 -1.75
N THR A 513 9.03 22.77 -1.10
CA THR A 513 10.04 22.71 -0.05
C THR A 513 9.48 22.15 1.25
N GLU A 514 10.35 21.65 2.15
CA GLU A 514 9.92 21.15 3.47
C GLU A 514 9.08 22.18 4.24
N ASP A 515 9.45 23.47 4.16
CA ASP A 515 8.74 24.58 4.78
C ASP A 515 7.36 24.78 4.17
N GLU A 516 7.26 24.86 2.84
CA GLU A 516 5.99 24.97 2.11
C GLU A 516 5.05 23.79 2.46
N ILE A 517 5.56 22.56 2.54
CA ILE A 517 4.77 21.37 2.93
C ILE A 517 4.31 21.48 4.40
N ALA A 518 5.15 22.00 5.29
CA ALA A 518 4.82 22.16 6.72
C ALA A 518 3.72 23.22 6.96
N VAL A 519 3.67 24.27 6.14
CA VAL A 519 2.67 25.35 6.22
C VAL A 519 1.50 25.16 5.24
N MET A 520 1.36 23.97 4.66
CA MET A 520 0.28 23.63 3.74
C MET A 520 -1.10 23.87 4.37
N ASP A 521 -2.00 24.48 3.61
CA ASP A 521 -3.38 24.73 4.04
C ASP A 521 -4.09 23.44 4.47
N GLY A 522 -4.87 23.53 5.55
CA GLY A 522 -5.56 22.38 6.15
C GLY A 522 -6.62 21.77 5.23
N GLY A 523 -7.10 22.50 4.22
CA GLY A 523 -8.01 22.02 3.18
C GLY A 523 -7.29 21.30 2.03
N LYS A 524 -5.96 21.37 1.94
CA LYS A 524 -5.16 20.80 0.84
C LYS A 524 -4.51 19.47 1.23
N CYS A 525 -4.21 18.67 0.21
CA CYS A 525 -3.48 17.43 0.34
C CYS A 525 -2.59 17.19 -0.87
N ILE A 526 -1.57 16.36 -0.68
CA ILE A 526 -0.68 15.90 -1.74
C ILE A 526 -1.03 14.45 -2.01
N LEU A 527 -1.42 14.14 -3.25
CA LEU A 527 -1.68 12.78 -3.70
C LEU A 527 -0.56 12.33 -4.63
N GLN A 528 -0.01 11.15 -4.36
CA GLN A 528 0.93 10.47 -5.22
C GLN A 528 0.32 9.15 -5.66
N LEU A 529 0.31 8.91 -6.98
CA LEU A 529 -0.12 7.65 -7.57
C LEU A 529 1.00 7.14 -8.47
N ARG A 530 1.31 5.85 -8.39
CA ARG A 530 2.41 5.24 -9.15
C ARG A 530 2.26 5.51 -10.65
N GLY A 531 3.33 5.98 -11.28
CA GLY A 531 3.40 6.18 -12.74
C GLY A 531 2.66 7.42 -13.25
N VAL A 532 2.22 8.32 -12.37
CA VAL A 532 1.72 9.66 -12.73
C VAL A 532 2.44 10.73 -11.93
N ARG A 533 2.24 11.99 -12.32
CA ARG A 533 2.75 13.14 -11.57
C ARG A 533 1.96 13.30 -10.25
N PRO A 534 2.60 13.83 -9.19
CA PRO A 534 1.89 14.10 -7.92
C PRO A 534 0.83 15.18 -8.13
N PHE A 535 -0.24 15.15 -7.36
CA PHE A 535 -1.32 16.13 -7.39
C PHE A 535 -1.32 16.94 -6.09
N PHE A 536 -1.52 18.25 -6.22
CA PHE A 536 -1.77 19.15 -5.11
C PHE A 536 -3.23 19.60 -5.19
N SER A 537 -4.07 19.01 -4.34
CA SER A 537 -5.53 19.06 -4.51
C SER A 537 -6.24 19.33 -3.19
N ASP A 538 -7.52 19.70 -3.29
CA ASP A 538 -8.38 19.82 -2.11
C ASP A 538 -8.75 18.45 -1.54
N LYS A 539 -8.80 18.37 -0.22
CA LYS A 539 -9.35 17.23 0.51
C LYS A 539 -10.82 17.04 0.11
N TYR A 540 -11.28 15.79 0.11
CA TYR A 540 -12.63 15.49 -0.34
C TYR A 540 -13.69 16.01 0.64
N ASP A 541 -14.55 16.92 0.19
CA ASP A 541 -15.67 17.41 0.99
C ASP A 541 -16.82 16.40 1.04
N ILE A 542 -17.06 15.82 2.22
CA ILE A 542 -18.13 14.84 2.45
C ILE A 542 -19.52 15.37 2.09
N THR A 543 -19.76 16.68 2.16
CA THR A 543 -21.06 17.28 1.88
C THR A 543 -21.45 17.17 0.40
N LYS A 544 -20.46 17.04 -0.48
CA LYS A 544 -20.64 16.87 -1.93
C LYS A 544 -20.94 15.43 -2.32
N HIS A 545 -20.85 14.49 -1.40
CA HIS A 545 -21.13 13.08 -1.70
C HIS A 545 -22.65 12.83 -1.77
N PRO A 546 -23.17 12.11 -2.79
CA PRO A 546 -24.61 11.85 -2.94
C PRO A 546 -25.28 11.21 -1.71
N ASN A 547 -24.53 10.36 -0.99
CA ASN A 547 -24.98 9.66 0.21
C ASN A 547 -24.80 10.45 1.53
N TYR A 548 -24.40 11.73 1.49
CA TYR A 548 -24.16 12.54 2.70
C TYR A 548 -25.39 12.67 3.60
N LYS A 549 -26.58 12.78 2.99
CA LYS A 549 -27.87 12.84 3.68
C LYS A 549 -28.18 11.66 4.62
N TYR A 550 -27.43 10.57 4.52
CA TYR A 550 -27.61 9.36 5.34
C TYR A 550 -26.60 9.24 6.48
N LEU A 551 -25.66 10.17 6.61
CA LEU A 551 -24.75 10.23 7.75
C LEU A 551 -25.40 10.94 8.94
N SER A 552 -24.92 10.65 10.14
CA SER A 552 -25.30 11.42 11.34
C SER A 552 -24.77 12.85 11.32
N ASP A 553 -23.68 13.12 10.58
CA ASP A 553 -23.16 14.46 10.32
C ASP A 553 -24.21 15.38 9.66
N TYR A 554 -25.13 14.81 8.88
CA TYR A 554 -26.22 15.56 8.23
C TYR A 554 -27.44 15.69 9.15
N ASP A 555 -27.88 14.57 9.75
CA ASP A 555 -28.99 14.54 10.69
C ASP A 555 -28.72 13.51 11.79
N LYS A 556 -28.80 13.94 13.06
CA LYS A 556 -28.62 13.07 14.23
C LYS A 556 -29.57 11.86 14.24
N LYS A 557 -30.70 11.89 13.53
CA LYS A 557 -31.58 10.71 13.35
C LYS A 557 -30.90 9.54 12.64
N ASN A 558 -29.83 9.78 11.89
CA ASN A 558 -29.03 8.75 11.24
C ASN A 558 -27.94 8.15 12.15
N THR A 559 -27.87 8.53 13.42
CA THR A 559 -26.95 7.92 14.39
C THR A 559 -27.20 6.42 14.49
N PHE A 560 -26.14 5.62 14.35
CA PHE A 560 -26.22 4.19 14.53
C PHE A 560 -26.24 3.83 16.01
N ASP A 561 -27.23 3.03 16.40
CA ASP A 561 -27.39 2.53 17.76
C ASP A 561 -27.00 1.06 17.82
N MET A 562 -25.82 0.81 18.41
CA MET A 562 -25.26 -0.53 18.54
C MET A 562 -26.04 -1.40 19.53
N GLU A 563 -26.53 -0.84 20.63
CA GLU A 563 -27.29 -1.62 21.63
C GLU A 563 -28.60 -2.11 21.03
N LYS A 564 -29.29 -1.23 20.30
CA LYS A 564 -30.49 -1.61 19.54
C LYS A 564 -30.18 -2.63 18.45
N HIS A 565 -29.02 -2.55 17.81
CA HIS A 565 -28.59 -3.51 16.80
C HIS A 565 -28.39 -4.91 17.41
N LEU A 566 -27.72 -5.01 18.57
CA LEU A 566 -27.54 -6.27 19.29
C LEU A 566 -28.87 -6.87 19.77
N ARG A 567 -29.79 -6.04 20.29
CA ARG A 567 -31.13 -6.46 20.75
C ARG A 567 -32.06 -6.92 19.62
N ARG A 568 -31.85 -6.44 18.39
CA ARG A 568 -32.68 -6.73 17.21
C ARG A 568 -32.34 -8.05 16.53
N ARG A 569 -31.31 -8.76 16.99
CA ARG A 569 -31.20 -10.17 16.66
C ARG A 569 -32.47 -10.84 17.17
N PRO A 570 -33.11 -11.72 16.38
CA PRO A 570 -34.31 -12.39 16.87
C PRO A 570 -33.93 -13.00 18.21
N ALA A 571 -34.70 -12.69 19.25
CA ALA A 571 -34.74 -13.57 20.39
C ALA A 571 -34.88 -14.97 19.79
N LEU A 572 -33.99 -15.89 20.17
CA LEU A 572 -34.28 -17.31 19.98
C LEU A 572 -35.71 -17.47 20.47
N VAL A 573 -36.65 -17.68 19.54
CA VAL A 573 -38.05 -17.91 19.87
C VAL A 573 -37.99 -19.05 20.85
N LYS A 574 -38.35 -18.78 22.11
CA LYS A 574 -38.42 -19.86 23.08
C LYS A 574 -39.42 -20.87 22.50
N PRO A 575 -39.17 -22.19 22.59
CA PRO A 575 -40.05 -23.21 22.02
C PRO A 575 -41.54 -23.01 22.36
N ASP A 576 -41.79 -22.31 23.46
CA ASP A 576 -43.05 -22.07 24.15
C ASP A 576 -43.64 -20.65 23.91
N GLU A 577 -43.06 -19.83 23.02
CA GLU A 577 -43.60 -18.50 22.69
C GLU A 577 -44.51 -18.57 21.44
N PRO A 578 -45.83 -18.31 21.55
CA PRO A 578 -46.75 -18.37 20.42
C PRO A 578 -46.45 -17.23 19.43
N PHE A 579 -46.31 -17.58 18.15
CA PHE A 579 -46.18 -16.62 17.05
C PHE A 579 -47.27 -16.85 16.01
N ASP A 580 -47.77 -15.76 15.43
CA ASP A 580 -48.77 -15.83 14.36
C ASP A 580 -48.09 -16.25 13.04
N TYR A 581 -48.54 -17.39 12.51
CA TYR A 581 -48.14 -17.87 11.19
C TYR A 581 -49.11 -17.30 10.15
N TYR A 582 -48.63 -16.40 9.30
CA TYR A 582 -49.38 -15.94 8.14
C TYR A 582 -48.95 -16.77 6.93
N GLU A 583 -49.79 -17.72 6.52
CA GLU A 583 -49.68 -18.35 5.20
C GLU A 583 -50.07 -17.31 4.15
N ILE A 584 -49.09 -16.79 3.43
CA ILE A 584 -49.34 -15.97 2.24
C ILE A 584 -49.73 -16.94 1.13
N SER A 585 -50.98 -16.85 0.68
CA SER A 585 -51.46 -17.65 -0.46
C SER A 585 -50.95 -17.05 -1.77
N GLU A 586 -50.78 -17.85 -2.82
CA GLU A 586 -50.35 -17.35 -4.16
C GLU A 586 -51.27 -16.23 -4.70
N ALA A 587 -52.51 -16.14 -4.22
CA ALA A 587 -53.45 -15.08 -4.60
C ALA A 587 -53.04 -13.70 -4.04
N ASP A 588 -52.40 -13.66 -2.87
CA ASP A 588 -51.96 -12.41 -2.21
C ASP A 588 -50.70 -11.80 -2.84
N LEU A 589 -50.04 -12.55 -3.75
CA LEU A 589 -48.83 -12.13 -4.47
C LEU A 589 -49.13 -11.55 -5.86
N GLN A 590 -50.38 -11.64 -6.36
CA GLN A 590 -50.73 -11.23 -7.73
C GLN A 590 -51.32 -9.81 -7.85
N GLU A 591 -51.67 -9.12 -6.75
CA GLU A 591 -52.31 -7.79 -6.82
C GLU A 591 -51.35 -6.62 -7.11
N ASP A 592 -50.03 -6.81 -7.06
CA ASP A 592 -49.05 -5.71 -7.23
C ASP A 592 -48.41 -5.62 -8.64
N THR A 593 -48.92 -6.35 -9.64
CA THR A 593 -48.36 -6.30 -11.03
C THR A 593 -49.13 -5.46 -12.05
N ASP A 594 -50.24 -4.81 -11.68
CA ASP A 594 -51.06 -4.03 -12.63
C ASP A 594 -50.96 -2.50 -12.50
N HIS A 595 -50.07 -1.96 -11.65
CA HIS A 595 -49.76 -0.53 -11.65
C HIS A 595 -48.24 -0.24 -11.48
N GLU A 596 -47.67 0.26 -12.58
CA GLU A 596 -46.31 0.82 -12.83
C GLU A 596 -45.20 -0.10 -13.37
#